data_AF-A0A3C0Q533-F1
#
_entry.id   AF-A0A3C0Q533-F1
#
_cell.length_a   1.000
_cell.length_b   1.000
_cell.length_c   1.000
_cell.angle_alpha   90.00
_cell.angle_beta   90.00
_cell.angle_gamma   90.00
#
_symmetry.space_group_name_H-M   'P 1'
#
loop_
_entity.id
_entity.type
_entity.pdbx_description
1 polymer ?
#
loop_
_entity_poly.entity_id
_entity_poly.type
_entity_poly.pdbx_seq_one_letter_code
_entity_poly.pdbx_strand_id
1 'polypeptide(L)'
;MNMKYNMALAAFVVAGIIAWLSGFVSQQAVHSEPLAKDAVKIEVASASAASGGAAKAAMPEPILEMVAAADVERGKSVAKACAACHVFEDNGKNGVGPNLHGVIGRKKDVVAGYSYSGALVTNGGDTWTYGELNKFLW
;
A
#
# COMPACT_ATOMS: atom_id res chain seq x y z
N MET A 1 -14.50 9.14 -50.15
CA MET A 1 -14.64 8.96 -48.69
C MET A 1 -16.02 9.42 -48.27
N ASN A 2 -16.78 8.58 -47.55
CA ASN A 2 -18.16 8.90 -47.15
C ASN A 2 -18.15 9.84 -45.93
N MET A 3 -18.98 10.89 -45.93
CA MET A 3 -19.07 11.89 -44.85
C MET A 3 -19.28 11.25 -43.46
N LYS A 4 -20.09 10.19 -43.42
CA LYS A 4 -20.36 9.41 -42.20
C LYS A 4 -19.10 8.70 -41.64
N TYR A 5 -18.21 8.25 -42.52
CA TYR A 5 -16.95 7.62 -42.12
C TYR A 5 -15.97 8.63 -41.50
N ASN A 6 -15.84 9.83 -42.10
CA ASN A 6 -14.99 10.89 -41.54
C ASN A 6 -15.51 11.37 -40.19
N MET A 7 -16.83 11.48 -40.03
CA MET A 7 -17.44 11.86 -38.76
C MET A 7 -17.19 10.80 -37.67
N ALA A 8 -17.31 9.51 -38.00
CA ALA A 8 -17.01 8.43 -37.06
C ALA A 8 -15.53 8.39 -36.64
N LEU A 9 -14.61 8.59 -37.59
CA LEU A 9 -13.17 8.65 -37.33
C LEU A 9 -12.81 9.85 -36.44
N ALA A 10 -13.37 11.03 -36.74
CA ALA A 10 -13.16 12.22 -35.93
C ALA A 10 -13.69 12.06 -34.50
N ALA A 11 -14.88 11.47 -34.34
CA ALA A 11 -15.44 11.21 -33.02
C ALA A 11 -14.56 10.27 -32.18
N PHE A 12 -13.99 9.23 -32.81
CA PHE A 12 -13.09 8.30 -32.12
C PHE A 12 -11.78 8.98 -31.69
N VAL A 13 -11.19 9.80 -32.56
CA VAL A 13 -9.97 10.56 -32.25
C VAL A 13 -10.23 11.57 -31.13
N VAL A 14 -11.33 12.31 -31.18
CA VAL A 14 -11.69 13.29 -30.14
C VAL A 14 -11.92 12.59 -28.79
N ALA A 15 -12.65 11.47 -28.77
CA ALA A 15 -12.85 10.69 -27.55
C ALA A 15 -11.52 10.18 -26.96
N GLY A 16 -10.61 9.69 -27.82
CA GLY A 16 -9.27 9.27 -27.41
C GLY A 16 -8.43 10.40 -26.82
N ILE A 17 -8.47 11.59 -27.43
CA ILE A 17 -7.75 12.77 -26.92
C ILE A 17 -8.32 13.21 -25.57
N ILE A 18 -9.64 13.22 -25.40
CA ILE A 18 -10.29 13.57 -24.12
C ILE A 18 -9.87 12.59 -23.02
N ALA A 19 -9.87 11.28 -23.30
CA ALA A 19 -9.45 10.27 -22.35
C ALA A 19 -7.95 10.37 -21.99
N TRP A 20 -7.10 10.70 -22.97
CA TRP A 20 -5.67 10.90 -22.72
C TRP A 20 -5.39 12.16 -21.89
N LEU A 21 -6.05 13.28 -22.22
CA LEU A 21 -5.90 14.54 -21.50
C LEU A 21 -6.41 14.46 -20.06
N SER A 22 -7.51 13.77 -19.80
CA SER A 22 -8.00 13.58 -18.43
C SER A 22 -7.02 12.75 -17.59
N GLY A 23 -6.41 11.70 -18.17
CA GLY A 23 -5.34 10.95 -17.53
C GLY A 23 -4.12 11.80 -17.22
N PHE A 24 -3.66 12.60 -18.19
CA PHE A 24 -2.50 13.49 -18.02
C PHE A 24 -2.75 14.55 -16.92
N VAL A 25 -3.92 15.20 -16.93
CA VAL A 25 -4.30 16.17 -15.89
C VAL A 25 -4.39 15.49 -14.53
N SER A 26 -4.93 14.27 -14.45
CA SER A 26 -4.99 13.54 -13.18
C SER A 26 -3.59 13.21 -12.64
N GLN A 27 -2.65 12.81 -13.50
CA GLN A 27 -1.27 12.57 -13.09
C GLN A 27 -0.58 13.85 -12.63
N GLN A 28 -0.90 14.98 -13.24
CA GLN A 28 -0.29 16.26 -12.89
C GLN A 28 -0.98 16.98 -11.74
N ALA A 29 -2.22 16.62 -11.38
CA ALA A 29 -2.93 17.18 -10.23
C ALA A 29 -2.71 16.33 -8.96
N VAL A 30 -2.64 15.01 -9.09
CA VAL A 30 -2.47 14.09 -7.96
C VAL A 30 -1.00 13.78 -7.77
N HIS A 31 -0.36 14.47 -6.84
CA HIS A 31 0.98 14.14 -6.37
C HIS A 31 0.88 13.48 -5.01
N SER A 32 1.46 12.28 -4.86
CA SER A 32 1.75 11.71 -3.56
C SER A 32 3.06 12.33 -3.06
N GLU A 33 2.97 13.30 -2.16
CA GLU A 33 4.16 13.79 -1.46
C GLU A 33 4.62 12.70 -0.48
N PRO A 34 5.80 12.09 -0.68
CA PRO A 34 6.32 11.13 0.28
C PRO A 34 6.56 11.88 1.59
N LEU A 35 6.05 11.34 2.69
CA LEU A 35 6.20 11.96 4.01
C LEU A 35 7.69 12.10 4.33
N ALA A 36 8.15 13.33 4.61
CA ALA A 36 9.54 13.59 4.97
C ALA A 36 9.94 12.94 6.31
N LYS A 37 8.96 12.56 7.13
CA LYS A 37 9.12 11.85 8.40
C LYS A 37 7.96 10.89 8.56
N ASP A 38 8.22 9.72 9.13
CA ASP A 38 7.19 8.72 9.41
C ASP A 38 6.08 9.33 10.27
N ALA A 39 4.82 9.09 9.87
CA ALA A 39 3.65 9.54 10.62
C ALA A 39 3.60 8.97 12.05
N VAL A 40 4.33 7.89 12.30
CA VAL A 40 4.49 7.23 13.60
C VAL A 40 5.97 7.09 13.87
N LYS A 41 6.46 7.73 14.93
CA LYS A 41 7.82 7.48 15.42
C LYS A 41 7.87 6.10 16.06
N ILE A 42 8.36 5.11 15.31
CA ILE A 42 8.73 3.82 15.88
C ILE A 42 10.08 4.04 16.56
N GLU A 43 10.09 4.28 17.87
CA GLU A 43 11.35 4.40 18.60
C GLU A 43 12.07 3.04 18.58
N VAL A 44 13.08 2.95 17.72
CA VAL A 44 14.09 1.91 17.78
C VAL A 44 15.07 2.32 18.85
N ALA A 45 15.05 1.60 19.98
CA ALA A 45 16.15 1.64 20.92
C ALA A 45 17.44 1.48 20.10
N SER A 46 18.20 2.56 20.08
CA SER A 46 19.35 2.76 19.23
C SER A 46 20.39 1.65 19.43
N ALA A 47 20.70 0.95 18.35
CA ALA A 47 22.07 0.54 18.10
C ALA A 47 22.45 1.01 16.69
N SER A 48 23.12 2.16 16.69
CA SER A 48 23.90 2.80 15.64
C SER A 48 23.21 3.71 14.62
N ALA A 49 23.80 4.89 14.55
CA ALA A 49 23.47 6.09 13.80
C ALA A 49 23.49 5.94 12.27
N ALA A 50 22.58 6.66 11.61
CA ALA A 50 22.93 7.73 10.65
C ALA A 50 21.66 8.49 10.24
N SER A 51 21.67 9.81 10.43
CA SER A 51 20.78 10.72 9.72
C SER A 51 21.30 10.93 8.29
N GLY A 52 20.41 11.03 7.31
CA GLY A 52 20.79 11.35 5.93
C GLY A 52 19.75 10.88 4.93
N GLY A 53 19.28 11.80 4.09
CA GLY A 53 18.12 11.63 3.23
C GLY A 53 18.23 10.53 2.15
N ALA A 54 17.05 10.21 1.61
CA ALA A 54 16.80 9.55 0.33
C ALA A 54 17.84 8.51 -0.11
N ALA A 55 18.00 7.44 0.69
CA ALA A 55 18.30 6.16 0.10
C ALA A 55 16.95 5.56 -0.32
N LYS A 56 16.80 5.20 -1.59
CA LYS A 56 15.89 4.12 -1.97
C LYS A 56 16.36 2.93 -1.16
N ALA A 57 15.75 2.75 0.00
CA ALA A 57 16.27 1.84 0.97
C ALA A 57 16.15 0.44 0.34
N ALA A 58 17.29 -0.23 0.21
CA ALA A 58 17.31 -1.61 -0.23
C ALA A 58 16.34 -2.38 0.68
N MET A 59 15.49 -3.22 0.07
CA MET A 59 14.62 -4.16 0.78
C MET A 59 15.38 -4.70 2.00
N PRO A 60 14.83 -4.63 3.22
CA PRO A 60 15.63 -4.93 4.39
C PRO A 60 16.17 -6.36 4.29
N GLU A 61 17.41 -6.48 4.76
CA GLU A 61 18.08 -7.72 5.17
C GLU A 61 17.09 -8.70 5.83
N PRO A 62 17.30 -10.02 5.71
CA PRO A 62 16.23 -11.01 5.72
C PRO A 62 15.29 -10.81 6.91
N ILE A 63 14.09 -10.28 6.63
CA ILE A 63 13.05 -9.94 7.62
C ILE A 63 12.79 -11.09 8.61
N LEU A 64 13.01 -12.33 8.17
CA LEU A 64 12.86 -13.53 8.98
C LEU A 64 13.82 -13.55 10.19
N GLU A 65 15.06 -13.07 10.04
CA GLU A 65 16.03 -12.97 11.15
C GLU A 65 15.60 -11.88 12.14
N MET A 66 15.09 -10.74 11.64
CA MET A 66 14.59 -9.67 12.48
C MET A 66 13.33 -10.09 13.26
N VAL A 67 12.43 -10.86 12.63
CA VAL A 67 11.24 -11.41 13.29
C VAL A 67 11.62 -12.41 14.39
N ALA A 68 12.69 -13.19 14.20
CA ALA A 68 13.18 -14.11 15.23
C ALA A 68 13.67 -13.38 16.50
N ALA A 69 14.23 -12.17 16.35
CA ALA A 69 14.68 -11.33 17.45
C ALA A 69 13.64 -10.26 17.87
N ALA A 70 12.41 -10.32 17.36
CA ALA A 70 11.43 -9.26 17.56
C ALA A 70 10.86 -9.22 18.98
N ASP A 71 10.63 -8.01 19.48
CA ASP A 71 9.95 -7.75 20.75
C ASP A 71 8.44 -7.54 20.52
N VAL A 72 7.64 -8.43 21.08
CA VAL A 72 6.18 -8.42 20.97
C VAL A 72 5.55 -7.22 21.68
N GLU A 73 6.07 -6.80 22.84
CA GLU A 73 5.52 -5.66 23.60
C GLU A 73 5.79 -4.34 22.86
N ARG A 74 6.96 -4.25 22.24
CA ARG A 74 7.25 -3.15 21.32
C ARG A 74 6.35 -3.20 20.10
N GLY A 75 6.13 -4.38 19.52
CA GLY A 75 5.18 -4.58 18.42
C GLY A 75 3.77 -4.12 18.75
N LYS A 76 3.25 -4.43 19.95
CA LYS A 76 1.95 -3.94 20.44
C LYS A 76 1.89 -2.42 20.51
N SER A 77 2.99 -1.77 20.91
CA SER A 77 3.06 -0.31 20.98
C SER A 77 2.99 0.33 19.59
N VAL A 78 3.67 -0.24 18.60
CA VAL A 78 3.60 0.20 17.20
C VAL A 78 2.21 -0.06 16.59
N ALA A 79 1.62 -1.23 16.89
CA ALA A 79 0.30 -1.62 16.39
C ALA A 79 -0.84 -0.67 16.80
N LYS A 80 -0.65 0.16 17.84
CA LYS A 80 -1.60 1.21 18.23
C LYS A 80 -1.88 2.18 17.09
N ALA A 81 -0.91 2.46 16.23
CA ALA A 81 -1.14 3.31 15.06
C ALA A 81 -2.05 2.61 14.02
N CYS A 82 -1.88 1.30 13.85
CA CYS A 82 -2.72 0.49 12.97
C CYS A 82 -4.15 0.37 13.52
N ALA A 83 -4.30 0.35 14.85
CA ALA A 83 -5.58 0.22 15.54
C ALA A 83 -6.57 1.38 15.29
N ALA A 84 -6.10 2.51 14.73
CA ALA A 84 -6.97 3.59 14.30
C ALA A 84 -7.90 3.17 13.14
N CYS A 85 -7.44 2.25 12.30
CA CYS A 85 -8.19 1.80 11.11
C CYS A 85 -8.52 0.31 11.13
N HIS A 86 -7.69 -0.49 11.82
CA HIS A 86 -7.76 -1.95 11.81
C HIS A 86 -8.08 -2.52 13.18
N VAL A 87 -8.58 -3.76 13.15
CA VAL A 87 -8.91 -4.55 14.33
C VAL A 87 -8.01 -5.77 14.39
N PHE A 88 -7.70 -6.25 15.60
CA PHE A 88 -6.82 -7.41 15.84
C PHE A 88 -7.49 -8.57 16.58
N GLU A 89 -8.76 -8.42 16.99
CA GLU A 89 -9.49 -9.51 17.62
C GLU A 89 -9.87 -10.59 16.61
N ASP A 90 -9.83 -11.84 17.07
CA ASP A 90 -10.31 -12.96 16.27
C ASP A 90 -11.81 -12.79 15.97
N ASN A 91 -12.16 -12.98 14.70
CA ASN A 91 -13.50 -12.70 14.15
C ASN A 91 -14.03 -11.27 14.43
N GLY A 92 -13.14 -10.32 14.73
CA GLY A 92 -13.47 -8.90 14.83
C GLY A 92 -14.04 -8.33 13.53
N LYS A 93 -14.86 -7.29 13.65
CA LYS A 93 -15.50 -6.64 12.50
C LYS A 93 -14.48 -5.84 11.67
N ASN A 94 -14.75 -5.70 10.37
CA ASN A 94 -14.02 -4.74 9.54
C ASN A 94 -14.40 -3.31 9.93
N GLY A 95 -13.45 -2.38 9.81
CA GLY A 95 -13.65 -0.95 10.04
C GLY A 95 -13.28 -0.14 8.81
N VAL A 96 -12.50 0.94 9.02
CA VAL A 96 -11.88 1.69 7.91
C VAL A 96 -10.97 0.77 7.10
N GLY A 97 -10.23 -0.11 7.78
CA GLY A 97 -9.47 -1.21 7.20
C GLY A 97 -10.06 -2.59 7.52
N PRO A 98 -9.64 -3.64 6.80
CA PRO A 98 -10.02 -5.01 7.11
C PRO A 98 -9.40 -5.50 8.43
N ASN A 99 -10.00 -6.51 9.05
CA ASN A 99 -9.41 -7.15 10.25
C ASN A 99 -8.02 -7.75 9.94
N LEU A 100 -7.03 -7.51 10.81
CA LEU A 100 -5.65 -7.97 10.68
C LEU A 100 -5.32 -9.21 11.52
N HIS A 101 -6.26 -9.74 12.31
CA HIS A 101 -6.10 -11.03 12.98
C HIS A 101 -5.78 -12.13 11.95
N GLY A 102 -4.70 -12.89 12.18
CA GLY A 102 -4.25 -13.93 11.25
C GLY A 102 -3.86 -13.41 9.86
N VAL A 103 -3.34 -12.18 9.74
CA VAL A 103 -2.95 -11.62 8.44
C VAL A 103 -1.80 -12.38 7.77
N ILE A 104 -0.82 -12.87 8.54
CA ILE A 104 0.32 -13.62 7.98
C ILE A 104 -0.17 -14.95 7.42
N GLY A 105 0.19 -15.25 6.17
CA GLY A 105 -0.24 -16.43 5.43
C GLY A 105 -1.62 -16.29 4.77
N ARG A 106 -2.36 -15.21 5.03
CA ARG A 106 -3.65 -14.95 4.38
C ARG A 106 -3.45 -14.42 2.97
N LYS A 107 -4.30 -14.85 2.03
CA LYS A 107 -4.36 -14.24 0.70
C LYS A 107 -4.69 -12.74 0.82
N LYS A 108 -4.09 -11.92 -0.04
CA LYS A 108 -4.41 -10.50 -0.15
C LYS A 108 -5.83 -10.37 -0.73
N ASP A 109 -6.56 -9.34 -0.30
CA ASP A 109 -7.86 -8.99 -0.91
C ASP A 109 -8.94 -10.11 -0.78
N VAL A 110 -9.05 -10.74 0.39
CA VAL A 110 -10.02 -11.84 0.61
C VAL A 110 -10.86 -11.72 1.88
N VAL A 111 -10.68 -10.67 2.69
CA VAL A 111 -11.47 -10.53 3.93
C VAL A 111 -12.92 -10.26 3.55
N ALA A 112 -13.80 -11.19 3.95
CA ALA A 112 -15.21 -11.14 3.62
C ALA A 112 -15.86 -9.85 4.16
N GLY A 113 -16.70 -9.23 3.33
CA GLY A 113 -17.42 -8.00 3.69
C GLY A 113 -16.55 -6.75 3.76
N TYR A 114 -15.33 -6.76 3.21
CA TYR A 114 -14.52 -5.57 3.00
C TYR A 114 -14.34 -5.30 1.50
N SER A 115 -14.48 -4.04 1.11
CA SER A 115 -14.31 -3.61 -0.30
C SER A 115 -12.90 -3.09 -0.51
N TYR A 116 -12.07 -3.88 -1.20
CA TYR A 116 -10.73 -3.48 -1.56
C TYR A 116 -10.69 -2.67 -2.87
N SER A 117 -9.61 -1.92 -3.06
CA SER A 117 -9.39 -1.11 -4.28
C SER A 117 -8.80 -1.90 -5.45
N GLY A 118 -8.49 -3.20 -5.28
CA GLY A 118 -7.79 -4.04 -6.26
C GLY A 118 -6.28 -3.79 -6.37
N ALA A 119 -5.76 -2.70 -5.78
CA ALA A 119 -4.34 -2.33 -5.85
C ALA A 119 -3.41 -3.21 -4.98
N LEU A 120 -3.97 -3.95 -4.01
CA LEU A 120 -3.17 -4.82 -3.12
C LEU A 120 -2.50 -5.97 -3.87
N VAL A 121 -3.19 -6.54 -4.86
CA VAL A 121 -2.70 -7.68 -5.64
C VAL A 121 -1.70 -7.22 -6.69
N THR A 122 -1.88 -6.01 -7.25
CA THR A 122 -0.94 -5.47 -8.25
C THR A 122 0.42 -5.10 -7.65
N ASN A 123 0.49 -4.89 -6.33
CA ASN A 123 1.69 -4.42 -5.64
C ASN A 123 2.52 -5.53 -4.97
N GLY A 124 2.35 -6.81 -5.35
CA GLY A 124 3.19 -7.89 -4.84
C GLY A 124 2.66 -9.29 -5.14
N GLY A 125 3.06 -10.29 -4.34
CA GLY A 125 2.52 -11.65 -4.43
C GLY A 125 1.10 -11.80 -3.87
N ASP A 126 0.47 -12.96 -4.06
CA ASP A 126 -0.94 -13.19 -3.68
C ASP A 126 -1.19 -13.31 -2.17
N THR A 127 -0.15 -13.49 -1.36
CA THR A 127 -0.26 -13.86 0.06
C THR A 127 0.58 -12.91 0.92
N TRP A 128 0.08 -12.61 2.11
CA TRP A 128 0.80 -11.84 3.14
C TRP A 128 1.87 -12.70 3.82
N THR A 129 3.03 -12.84 3.20
CA THR A 129 4.23 -13.36 3.88
C THR A 129 4.88 -12.25 4.72
N TYR A 130 5.80 -12.60 5.63
CA TYR A 130 6.59 -11.59 6.35
C TYR A 130 7.33 -10.64 5.39
N GLY A 131 7.88 -11.16 4.30
CA GLY A 131 8.57 -10.35 3.27
C GLY A 131 7.61 -9.41 2.53
N GLU A 132 6.45 -9.92 2.13
CA GLU A 132 5.44 -9.12 1.41
C GLU A 132 4.82 -8.05 2.31
N LEU A 133 4.52 -8.39 3.57
CA LEU A 133 4.00 -7.41 4.52
C LEU A 133 5.04 -6.34 4.83
N ASN A 134 6.30 -6.73 5.07
CA ASN A 134 7.36 -5.77 5.30
C ASN A 134 7.57 -4.85 4.09
N LYS A 135 7.57 -5.40 2.88
CA LYS A 135 7.65 -4.61 1.64
C LYS A 135 6.49 -3.62 1.49
N PHE A 136 5.31 -3.95 2.00
CA PHE A 136 4.13 -3.09 1.93
C PHE A 136 4.14 -1.96 2.97
N LEU A 137 4.73 -2.19 4.14
CA LEU A 137 4.78 -1.22 5.24
C LEU A 137 5.96 -0.25 5.14
N TRP A 138 6.91 -0.53 4.25
CA TRP A 138 8.07 0.30 3.94
C TRP A 138 7.76 1.32 2.85
#